data_AF-A0A955V2C4-F1
#
_entry.id   AF-A0A955V2C4-F1
#
_cell.length_a   1.000
_cell.length_b   1.000
_cell.length_c   1.000
_cell.angle_alpha   90.00
_cell.angle_beta   90.00
_cell.angle_gamma   90.00
#
_symmetry.space_group_name_H-M   'P 1'
#
loop_
_entity.id
_entity.type
_entity.pdbx_description
1 polymer ?
#
loop_
_entity_poly.entity_id
_entity_poly.type
_entity_poly.pdbx_seq_one_letter_code
_entity_poly.pdbx_strand_id
1 'polypeptide(L)'
;MSQSFRSAAVAVLSAGGLAALGCAATPLAPEAPPQVSPVTLSAGEQRVVDHVFVVTDASGTMYEAKSFPRAKALSQGFVDALPAPDARAASTTYNAGAIGFGGDDRVSLALQSFDRRALRGTVDQVHVMGRVDGRGGETPLHRVIGEIGSQLDGKTGRAAVVVFTDGEPDDSAAALDAATALASSYASGVCYHGVQVGDDPAGARFLQTLSEISSPCGSFRNASAVGTGTALAAFTKGVMVGDAPGGRSLPAVAANACTGVTLNGIEFSFDRAEIRPQSAPILDQAAGQLRACPDVNITIEGHTDQRGSADYNQSLSERRAGAVRDYLVRKGVESGRLQSVGKGESNPLDTSETEAGYQRNRRVELRPR
;
A
#
# COMPACT_ATOMS: atom_id res chain seq x y z
N MET A 1 46.05 71.67 -48.98
CA MET A 1 46.24 71.48 -47.52
C MET A 1 45.08 70.66 -46.98
N SER A 2 45.39 69.56 -46.28
CA SER A 2 44.58 68.78 -45.30
C SER A 2 43.23 68.17 -45.71
N GLN A 3 43.07 66.82 -45.75
CA GLN A 3 42.52 65.93 -44.69
C GLN A 3 40.96 66.01 -44.57
N SER A 4 40.12 65.00 -44.28
CA SER A 4 40.21 63.60 -43.84
C SER A 4 38.75 63.04 -43.69
N PHE A 5 38.51 61.77 -44.09
CA PHE A 5 37.56 60.75 -43.58
C PHE A 5 36.01 60.97 -43.44
N ARG A 6 35.23 59.98 -43.97
CA ARG A 6 34.35 58.97 -43.27
C ARG A 6 33.20 58.50 -44.19
N SER A 7 33.20 57.23 -44.61
CA SER A 7 32.42 56.06 -44.12
C SER A 7 30.99 55.91 -44.65
N ALA A 8 30.73 54.72 -45.21
CA ALA A 8 29.50 54.22 -45.80
C ALA A 8 28.56 53.58 -44.76
N ALA A 9 27.26 53.53 -45.04
CA ALA A 9 26.33 52.58 -44.43
C ALA A 9 25.19 52.21 -45.42
N VAL A 10 25.05 50.91 -45.65
CA VAL A 10 24.07 50.23 -46.49
C VAL A 10 22.86 49.86 -45.64
N ALA A 11 21.65 50.09 -46.16
CA ALA A 11 20.39 49.69 -45.54
C ALA A 11 20.10 48.20 -45.80
N VAL A 12 19.76 47.45 -44.74
CA VAL A 12 19.31 46.05 -44.83
C VAL A 12 17.91 45.95 -44.23
N LEU A 13 16.98 45.38 -45.00
CA LEU A 13 15.62 45.04 -44.59
C LEU A 13 15.60 44.06 -43.41
N SER A 14 14.83 44.35 -42.38
CA SER A 14 14.47 43.41 -41.32
C SER A 14 13.02 42.95 -41.49
N ALA A 15 12.84 41.71 -41.96
CA ALA A 15 11.59 40.98 -41.84
C ALA A 15 11.45 40.48 -40.39
N GLY A 16 10.44 40.95 -39.68
CA GLY A 16 10.11 40.51 -38.33
C GLY A 16 9.48 39.11 -38.36
N GLY A 17 10.29 38.09 -38.12
CA GLY A 17 9.82 36.75 -37.79
C GLY A 17 9.46 36.68 -36.30
N LEU A 18 8.16 36.56 -36.00
CA LEU A 18 7.67 36.25 -34.67
C LEU A 18 7.96 34.76 -34.39
N ALA A 19 9.06 34.48 -33.69
CA ALA A 19 9.34 33.12 -33.22
C ALA A 19 8.41 32.79 -32.04
N ALA A 20 7.46 31.90 -32.27
CA ALA A 20 6.69 31.29 -31.20
C ALA A 20 7.64 30.43 -30.34
N LEU A 21 8.00 30.94 -29.16
CA LEU A 21 8.67 30.18 -28.11
C LEU A 21 7.65 29.20 -27.51
N GLY A 22 7.45 28.07 -28.15
CA GLY A 22 6.79 26.93 -27.51
C GLY A 22 7.70 26.44 -26.37
N CYS A 23 7.18 26.41 -25.14
CA CYS A 23 7.85 25.76 -24.01
C CYS A 23 8.02 24.27 -24.32
N ALA A 24 9.14 23.88 -24.91
CA ALA A 24 9.53 22.48 -24.98
C ALA A 24 9.80 22.01 -23.54
N ALA A 25 8.98 21.09 -23.05
CA ALA A 25 9.15 20.50 -21.73
C ALA A 25 10.52 19.80 -21.66
N THR A 26 11.35 20.15 -20.68
CA THR A 26 12.68 19.56 -20.54
C THR A 26 12.54 18.07 -20.23
N PRO A 27 13.20 17.17 -20.98
CA PRO A 27 13.16 15.75 -20.66
C PRO A 27 13.80 15.50 -19.28
N LEU A 28 13.17 14.62 -18.47
CA LEU A 28 13.73 14.23 -17.18
C LEU A 28 15.02 13.45 -17.38
N ALA A 29 16.04 13.75 -16.58
CA ALA A 29 17.28 12.98 -16.60
C ALA A 29 16.98 11.55 -16.11
N PRO A 30 17.49 10.51 -16.81
CA PRO A 30 17.29 9.14 -16.38
C PRO A 30 18.06 8.87 -15.07
N GLU A 31 17.46 8.06 -14.21
CA GLU A 31 18.11 7.56 -13.00
C GLU A 31 18.51 6.09 -13.18
N ALA A 32 19.72 5.74 -12.76
CA ALA A 32 20.18 4.36 -12.82
C ALA A 32 19.54 3.51 -11.71
N PRO A 33 19.14 2.26 -12.01
CA PRO A 33 18.59 1.37 -10.99
C PRO A 33 19.64 1.03 -9.91
N PRO A 34 19.23 0.83 -8.65
CA PRO A 34 20.12 0.33 -7.62
C PRO A 34 20.74 -1.00 -8.05
N GLN A 35 22.07 -1.09 -7.98
CA GLN A 35 22.79 -2.31 -8.35
C GLN A 35 22.54 -3.39 -7.31
N VAL A 36 21.78 -4.42 -7.68
CA VAL A 36 21.31 -5.46 -6.76
C VAL A 36 21.37 -6.83 -7.43
N SER A 37 21.73 -7.84 -6.65
CA SER A 37 21.67 -9.24 -7.09
C SER A 37 20.35 -9.88 -6.65
N PRO A 38 19.87 -10.92 -7.36
CA PRO A 38 18.69 -11.67 -6.92
C PRO A 38 18.81 -12.13 -5.48
N VAL A 39 17.73 -11.94 -4.71
CA VAL A 39 17.63 -12.39 -3.33
C VAL A 39 17.81 -13.91 -3.27
N THR A 40 18.71 -14.35 -2.40
CA THR A 40 18.91 -15.76 -2.07
C THR A 40 18.23 -16.11 -0.76
N LEU A 41 17.74 -17.35 -0.66
CA LEU A 41 17.06 -17.87 0.51
C LEU A 41 18.07 -18.64 1.39
N SER A 42 18.06 -18.35 2.68
CA SER A 42 18.84 -19.04 3.69
C SER A 42 18.21 -20.39 4.07
N ALA A 43 18.94 -21.18 4.85
CA ALA A 43 18.38 -22.40 5.44
C ALA A 43 17.22 -22.06 6.40
N GLY A 44 16.05 -22.66 6.16
CA GLY A 44 14.83 -22.40 6.93
C GLY A 44 13.93 -21.32 6.35
N GLU A 45 14.32 -20.69 5.24
CA GLU A 45 13.48 -19.73 4.52
C GLU A 45 12.84 -20.39 3.29
N GLN A 46 11.66 -19.92 2.91
CA GLN A 46 10.96 -20.31 1.69
C GLN A 46 10.33 -19.09 1.00
N ARG A 47 10.03 -19.22 -0.29
CA ARG A 47 9.20 -18.26 -1.00
C ARG A 47 7.76 -18.36 -0.47
N VAL A 48 7.16 -17.21 -0.23
CA VAL A 48 5.81 -17.10 0.35
C VAL A 48 4.77 -16.51 -0.61
N VAL A 49 5.22 -15.90 -1.71
CA VAL A 49 4.39 -15.28 -2.73
C VAL A 49 4.31 -16.18 -3.97
N ASP A 50 3.10 -16.32 -4.50
CA ASP A 50 2.78 -17.10 -5.71
C ASP A 50 2.52 -16.20 -6.92
N HIS A 51 2.03 -14.97 -6.69
CA HIS A 51 1.79 -13.97 -7.74
C HIS A 51 2.35 -12.61 -7.30
N VAL A 52 3.24 -12.00 -8.08
CA VAL A 52 3.77 -10.66 -7.78
C VAL A 52 3.44 -9.68 -8.89
N PHE A 53 2.96 -8.49 -8.53
CA PHE A 53 2.75 -7.38 -9.46
C PHE A 53 3.71 -6.24 -9.14
N VAL A 54 4.45 -5.78 -10.15
CA VAL A 54 5.27 -4.57 -10.08
C VAL A 54 4.48 -3.44 -10.71
N VAL A 55 4.01 -2.50 -9.90
CA VAL A 55 3.21 -1.36 -10.34
C VAL A 55 4.09 -0.12 -10.31
N THR A 56 4.31 0.48 -11.48
CA THR A 56 5.15 1.68 -11.64
C THR A 56 4.27 2.85 -12.05
N ASP A 57 4.15 3.82 -11.16
CA ASP A 57 3.46 5.06 -11.48
C ASP A 57 4.33 5.92 -12.39
N ALA A 58 3.74 6.30 -13.51
CA ALA A 58 4.34 7.11 -14.54
C ALA A 58 3.43 8.28 -14.95
N SER A 59 2.48 8.65 -14.09
CA SER A 59 1.52 9.72 -14.33
C SER A 59 2.17 11.10 -14.54
N GLY A 60 1.34 12.09 -14.88
CA GLY A 60 1.79 13.47 -14.98
C GLY A 60 2.20 14.06 -13.63
N THR A 61 1.59 13.66 -12.50
CA THR A 61 2.04 14.11 -11.16
C THR A 61 3.48 13.68 -10.91
N MET A 62 3.82 12.44 -11.29
CA MET A 62 5.18 11.90 -11.22
C MET A 62 6.16 12.66 -12.12
N TYR A 63 5.71 13.17 -13.27
CA TYR A 63 6.53 14.01 -14.15
C TYR A 63 6.76 15.40 -13.57
N GLU A 64 5.70 16.07 -13.13
CA GLU A 64 5.74 17.42 -12.55
C GLU A 64 6.61 17.45 -11.29
N ALA A 65 6.50 16.42 -10.44
CA ALA A 65 7.33 16.24 -9.25
C ALA A 65 8.77 15.78 -9.56
N LYS A 66 9.09 15.45 -10.83
CA LYS A 66 10.37 14.85 -11.26
C LYS A 66 10.68 13.52 -10.56
N SER A 67 9.64 12.85 -10.07
CA SER A 67 9.68 11.59 -9.32
C SER A 67 9.74 10.36 -10.21
N PHE A 68 9.28 10.45 -11.47
CA PHE A 68 9.21 9.30 -12.38
C PHE A 68 10.54 8.53 -12.58
N PRO A 69 11.70 9.17 -12.85
CA PRO A 69 12.95 8.44 -13.05
C PRO A 69 13.31 7.56 -11.84
N ARG A 70 13.05 8.06 -10.63
CA ARG A 70 13.28 7.33 -9.38
C ARG A 70 12.34 6.13 -9.22
N ALA A 71 11.04 6.31 -9.51
CA ALA A 71 10.06 5.23 -9.46
C ALA A 71 10.41 4.11 -10.44
N LYS A 72 10.80 4.47 -11.67
CA LYS A 72 11.27 3.51 -12.67
C LYS A 72 12.53 2.79 -12.21
N ALA A 73 13.55 3.51 -11.73
CA ALA A 73 14.81 2.93 -11.27
C ALA A 73 14.62 1.95 -10.10
N LEU A 74 13.72 2.25 -9.16
CA LEU A 74 13.38 1.36 -8.05
C LEU A 74 12.58 0.13 -8.51
N SER A 75 11.61 0.31 -9.41
CA SER A 75 10.84 -0.81 -10.01
C SER A 75 11.77 -1.77 -10.75
N GLN A 76 12.70 -1.23 -11.52
CA GLN A 76 13.77 -1.94 -12.20
C GLN A 76 14.63 -2.74 -11.23
N GLY A 77 15.18 -2.09 -10.20
CA GLY A 77 16.00 -2.77 -9.19
C GLY A 77 15.22 -3.83 -8.41
N PHE A 78 13.92 -3.62 -8.15
CA PHE A 78 13.08 -4.62 -7.49
C PHE A 78 12.96 -5.88 -8.36
N VAL A 79 12.74 -5.74 -9.67
CA VAL A 79 12.74 -6.87 -10.62
C VAL A 79 14.09 -7.59 -10.63
N ASP A 80 15.20 -6.86 -10.58
CA ASP A 80 16.55 -7.45 -10.52
C ASP A 80 16.76 -8.24 -9.23
N ALA A 81 16.21 -7.75 -8.12
CA ALA A 81 16.29 -8.36 -6.79
C ALA A 81 15.34 -9.56 -6.60
N LEU A 82 14.30 -9.71 -7.43
CA LEU A 82 13.35 -10.81 -7.28
C LEU A 82 14.07 -12.17 -7.28
N PRO A 83 13.73 -13.09 -6.36
CA PRO A 83 14.41 -14.38 -6.26
C PRO A 83 14.21 -15.19 -7.55
N ALA A 84 15.24 -15.93 -7.95
CA ALA A 84 15.13 -16.86 -9.07
C ALA A 84 14.07 -17.94 -8.77
N PRO A 85 13.43 -18.51 -9.81
CA PRO A 85 12.62 -19.70 -9.64
C PRO A 85 13.53 -20.88 -9.21
N ASP A 86 13.47 -21.13 -7.89
CA ASP A 86 13.88 -22.28 -7.08
C ASP A 86 15.26 -22.35 -6.40
N ALA A 87 15.16 -22.83 -5.15
CA ALA A 87 16.13 -23.69 -4.47
C ALA A 87 15.46 -24.58 -3.38
N ARG A 88 14.24 -24.25 -2.85
CA ARG A 88 13.61 -24.92 -1.68
C ARG A 88 12.07 -24.81 -1.57
N ALA A 89 11.31 -24.37 -2.58
CA ALA A 89 9.85 -24.11 -2.45
C ALA A 89 8.96 -25.20 -3.08
N ALA A 90 7.76 -25.44 -2.54
CA ALA A 90 6.82 -26.50 -2.98
C ALA A 90 6.24 -26.31 -4.40
N SER A 91 6.34 -25.10 -4.97
CA SER A 91 6.11 -24.82 -6.40
C SER A 91 7.41 -24.27 -7.00
N THR A 92 7.91 -24.93 -8.04
CA THR A 92 9.20 -24.61 -8.69
C THR A 92 9.23 -23.23 -9.35
N THR A 93 8.08 -22.56 -9.48
CA THR A 93 7.95 -21.21 -10.04
C THR A 93 6.82 -20.40 -9.36
N TYR A 94 6.79 -19.10 -9.62
CA TYR A 94 5.73 -18.16 -9.25
C TYR A 94 5.35 -17.34 -10.49
N ASN A 95 4.22 -16.65 -10.44
CA ASN A 95 3.82 -15.76 -11.52
C ASN A 95 4.22 -14.32 -11.20
N ALA A 96 4.56 -13.56 -12.24
CA ALA A 96 4.80 -12.14 -12.14
C ALA A 96 4.10 -11.38 -13.27
N GLY A 97 3.63 -10.18 -12.94
CA GLY A 97 3.11 -9.18 -13.86
C GLY A 97 3.73 -7.81 -13.56
N ALA A 98 3.65 -6.91 -14.53
CA ALA A 98 4.05 -5.52 -14.34
C ALA A 98 3.02 -4.59 -14.99
N ILE A 99 2.75 -3.45 -14.36
CA ILE A 99 1.85 -2.44 -14.90
C ILE A 99 2.49 -1.07 -14.68
N GLY A 100 2.94 -0.44 -15.77
CA GLY A 100 3.23 0.99 -15.83
C GLY A 100 1.99 1.75 -16.27
N PHE A 101 1.65 2.84 -15.60
CA PHE A 101 0.41 3.57 -15.86
C PHE A 101 0.54 5.08 -15.69
N GLY A 102 -0.29 5.83 -16.41
CA GLY A 102 -0.50 7.26 -16.27
C GLY A 102 -1.64 7.70 -17.19
N GLY A 103 -2.65 8.37 -16.66
CA GLY A 103 -3.92 8.61 -17.35
C GLY A 103 -4.53 7.33 -17.90
N ASP A 104 -4.97 7.34 -19.15
CA ASP A 104 -5.51 6.15 -19.82
C ASP A 104 -4.42 5.23 -20.43
N ASP A 105 -3.16 5.67 -20.44
CA ASP A 105 -2.06 4.95 -21.08
C ASP A 105 -1.49 3.84 -20.19
N ARG A 106 -1.12 2.69 -20.79
CA ARG A 106 -0.60 1.52 -20.08
C ARG A 106 0.58 0.89 -20.79
N VAL A 107 1.54 0.41 -20.02
CA VAL A 107 2.54 -0.59 -20.43
C VAL A 107 2.44 -1.75 -19.46
N SER A 108 1.97 -2.91 -19.92
CA SER A 108 1.64 -4.02 -19.02
C SER A 108 2.23 -5.34 -19.49
N LEU A 109 2.64 -6.17 -18.53
CA LEU A 109 2.90 -7.59 -18.68
C LEU A 109 1.84 -8.33 -17.87
N ALA A 110 0.97 -9.06 -18.55
CA ALA A 110 -0.02 -9.91 -17.89
C ALA A 110 0.66 -10.96 -17.01
N LEU A 111 -0.01 -11.32 -15.92
CA LEU A 111 0.44 -12.28 -14.92
C LEU A 111 0.71 -13.65 -15.58
N GLN A 112 1.98 -14.00 -15.63
CA GLN A 112 2.47 -15.23 -16.24
C GLN A 112 3.62 -15.81 -15.42
N SER A 113 4.07 -17.02 -15.74
CA SER A 113 5.22 -17.61 -15.06
C SER A 113 6.44 -16.69 -15.10
N PHE A 114 7.12 -16.55 -13.97
CA PHE A 114 8.17 -15.55 -13.81
C PHE A 114 9.31 -15.73 -14.82
N ASP A 115 9.45 -14.71 -15.67
CA ASP A 115 10.62 -14.48 -16.51
C ASP A 115 11.15 -13.09 -16.19
N ARG A 116 12.31 -13.04 -15.51
CA ARG A 116 12.95 -11.77 -15.11
C ARG A 116 13.23 -10.88 -16.31
N ARG A 117 13.65 -11.44 -17.46
CA ARG A 117 13.97 -10.66 -18.66
C ARG A 117 12.71 -10.03 -19.25
N ALA A 118 11.63 -10.80 -19.35
CA ALA A 118 10.34 -10.29 -19.84
C ALA A 118 9.81 -9.19 -18.91
N LEU A 119 9.80 -9.44 -17.60
CA LEU A 119 9.34 -8.49 -16.59
C LEU A 119 10.18 -7.20 -16.63
N ARG A 120 11.51 -7.33 -16.68
CA ARG A 120 12.42 -6.19 -16.77
C ARG A 120 12.22 -5.40 -18.06
N GLY A 121 12.08 -6.09 -19.20
CA GLY A 121 11.84 -5.46 -20.50
C GLY A 121 10.54 -4.67 -20.55
N THR A 122 9.49 -5.09 -19.85
CA THR A 122 8.27 -4.30 -19.70
C THR A 122 8.49 -3.05 -18.85
N VAL A 123 9.14 -3.18 -17.68
CA VAL A 123 9.46 -2.01 -16.83
C VAL A 123 10.36 -1.01 -17.56
N ASP A 124 11.28 -1.49 -18.41
CA ASP A 124 12.14 -0.63 -19.24
C ASP A 124 11.36 0.19 -20.27
N GLN A 125 10.20 -0.30 -20.74
CA GLN A 125 9.32 0.41 -21.68
C GLN A 125 8.42 1.46 -21.00
N VAL A 126 8.29 1.41 -19.67
CA VAL A 126 7.54 2.44 -18.94
C VAL A 126 8.24 3.79 -19.15
N HIS A 127 7.47 4.75 -19.61
CA HIS A 127 7.85 6.14 -19.82
C HIS A 127 6.78 7.01 -19.18
N VAL A 128 7.02 8.32 -19.06
CA VAL A 128 5.99 9.25 -18.59
C VAL A 128 4.75 9.11 -19.46
N MET A 129 3.61 8.86 -18.82
CA MET A 129 2.31 8.53 -19.42
C MET A 129 1.25 9.52 -18.92
N GLY A 130 0.20 9.72 -19.72
CA GLY A 130 -0.83 10.71 -19.42
C GLY A 130 -0.51 12.12 -19.93
N ARG A 131 -1.53 12.99 -19.92
CA ARG A 131 -1.41 14.35 -20.46
C ARG A 131 -0.43 15.18 -19.63
N VAL A 132 0.64 15.64 -20.28
CA VAL A 132 1.61 16.63 -19.76
C VAL A 132 1.25 18.01 -20.31
N ASP A 133 -0.02 18.42 -20.19
CA ASP A 133 -0.52 19.73 -20.66
C ASP A 133 -0.76 20.75 -19.54
N GLY A 134 -0.14 20.53 -18.37
CA GLY A 134 -0.17 21.45 -17.23
C GLY A 134 -1.48 21.41 -16.43
N ARG A 135 -2.30 20.36 -16.62
CA ARG A 135 -3.52 20.11 -15.82
C ARG A 135 -3.35 18.99 -14.77
N GLY A 136 -2.13 18.49 -14.56
CA GLY A 136 -1.87 17.31 -13.74
C GLY A 136 -2.31 16.04 -14.49
N GLY A 137 -1.39 15.12 -14.71
CA GLY A 137 -1.74 13.83 -15.33
C GLY A 137 -2.37 12.91 -14.30
N GLU A 138 -3.45 12.26 -14.69
CA GLU A 138 -4.22 11.35 -13.85
C GLU A 138 -3.36 10.14 -13.36
N THR A 139 -3.38 9.83 -12.07
CA THR A 139 -2.88 8.63 -11.38
C THR A 139 -4.05 7.68 -11.02
N PRO A 140 -4.63 6.93 -11.99
CA PRO A 140 -5.84 6.13 -11.77
C PRO A 140 -5.53 4.76 -11.16
N LEU A 141 -4.94 4.77 -9.95
CA LEU A 141 -4.51 3.56 -9.24
C LEU A 141 -5.66 2.56 -9.00
N HIS A 142 -6.89 3.04 -8.79
CA HIS A 142 -8.08 2.20 -8.67
C HIS A 142 -8.30 1.28 -9.89
N ARG A 143 -8.02 1.78 -11.11
CA ARG A 143 -8.15 0.99 -12.34
C ARG A 143 -7.08 -0.10 -12.43
N VAL A 144 -5.85 0.24 -12.03
CA VAL A 144 -4.72 -0.71 -11.98
C VAL A 144 -5.02 -1.84 -10.99
N ILE A 145 -5.57 -1.51 -9.81
CA ILE A 145 -5.97 -2.52 -8.82
C ILE A 145 -7.11 -3.41 -9.38
N GLY A 146 -8.09 -2.83 -10.09
CA GLY A 146 -9.14 -3.60 -10.77
C GLY A 146 -8.60 -4.54 -11.85
N GLU A 147 -7.60 -4.11 -12.61
CA GLU A 147 -6.91 -4.93 -13.61
C GLU A 147 -6.17 -6.10 -12.95
N ILE A 148 -5.44 -5.85 -11.86
CA ILE A 148 -4.78 -6.89 -11.05
C ILE A 148 -5.81 -7.90 -10.55
N GLY A 149 -6.94 -7.42 -10.03
CA GLY A 149 -8.03 -8.29 -9.58
C GLY A 149 -8.57 -9.19 -10.67
N SER A 150 -8.73 -8.65 -11.88
CA SER A 150 -9.16 -9.42 -13.06
C SER A 150 -8.15 -10.52 -13.45
N GLN A 151 -6.85 -10.26 -13.29
CA GLN A 151 -5.79 -11.23 -13.59
C GLN A 151 -5.63 -12.30 -12.48
N LEU A 152 -6.07 -11.99 -11.27
CA LEU A 152 -6.10 -12.92 -10.13
C LEU A 152 -7.38 -13.77 -10.09
N ASP A 153 -8.39 -13.46 -10.91
CA ASP A 153 -9.63 -14.25 -10.96
C ASP A 153 -9.35 -15.72 -11.31
N GLY A 154 -9.92 -16.63 -10.54
CA GLY A 154 -9.67 -18.08 -10.64
C GLY A 154 -8.26 -18.54 -10.24
N LYS A 155 -7.35 -17.66 -9.81
CA LYS A 155 -6.01 -18.03 -9.33
C LYS A 155 -6.05 -18.37 -7.83
N THR A 156 -5.09 -19.17 -7.38
CA THR A 156 -4.86 -19.50 -5.96
C THR A 156 -3.42 -19.17 -5.56
N GLY A 157 -3.16 -19.00 -4.27
CA GLY A 157 -1.82 -18.67 -3.75
C GLY A 157 -1.67 -17.19 -3.41
N ARG A 158 -0.71 -16.83 -2.57
CA ARG A 158 -0.60 -15.46 -2.06
C ARG A 158 -0.15 -14.49 -3.16
N ALA A 159 -0.78 -13.32 -3.21
CA ALA A 159 -0.38 -12.26 -4.12
C ALA A 159 0.34 -11.11 -3.38
N ALA A 160 1.34 -10.52 -4.00
CA ALA A 160 1.98 -9.29 -3.56
C ALA A 160 1.87 -8.22 -4.65
N VAL A 161 1.39 -7.04 -4.29
CA VAL A 161 1.29 -5.88 -5.18
C VAL A 161 2.24 -4.82 -4.67
N VAL A 162 3.32 -4.55 -5.41
CA VAL A 162 4.36 -3.59 -5.03
C VAL A 162 4.19 -2.34 -5.88
N VAL A 163 3.86 -1.21 -5.24
CA VAL A 163 3.50 0.04 -5.91
C VAL A 163 4.59 1.09 -5.68
N PHE A 164 5.19 1.59 -6.75
CA PHE A 164 6.17 2.68 -6.75
C PHE A 164 5.48 3.95 -7.27
N THR A 165 5.14 4.89 -6.37
CA THR A 165 4.30 6.07 -6.66
C THR A 165 4.60 7.19 -5.65
N ASP A 166 4.23 8.43 -5.96
CA ASP A 166 4.21 9.54 -5.01
C ASP A 166 3.10 9.41 -3.94
N GLY A 167 2.10 8.56 -4.21
CA GLY A 167 0.98 8.30 -3.33
C GLY A 167 -0.21 9.24 -3.56
N GLU A 168 -0.28 9.90 -4.72
CA GLU A 168 -1.32 10.86 -5.07
C GLU A 168 -2.24 10.31 -6.18
N PRO A 169 -3.11 9.31 -5.90
CA PRO A 169 -4.09 8.86 -6.87
C PRO A 169 -5.15 9.93 -7.13
N ASP A 170 -5.76 9.91 -8.32
CA ASP A 170 -6.83 10.86 -8.70
C ASP A 170 -8.02 10.83 -7.75
N ASP A 171 -8.27 9.63 -7.21
CA ASP A 171 -9.32 9.35 -6.26
C ASP A 171 -8.79 8.34 -5.24
N SER A 172 -8.32 8.87 -4.11
CA SER A 172 -7.84 8.05 -2.98
C SER A 172 -8.91 7.14 -2.43
N ALA A 173 -10.18 7.57 -2.40
CA ALA A 173 -11.26 6.74 -1.87
C ALA A 173 -11.53 5.56 -2.80
N ALA A 174 -11.65 5.79 -4.11
CA ALA A 174 -11.83 4.73 -5.08
C ALA A 174 -10.63 3.75 -5.13
N ALA A 175 -9.41 4.26 -4.94
CA ALA A 175 -8.22 3.40 -4.90
C ALA A 175 -8.21 2.49 -3.67
N LEU A 176 -8.54 3.03 -2.50
CA LEU A 176 -8.66 2.22 -1.27
C LEU A 176 -9.84 1.25 -1.34
N ASP A 177 -11.00 1.68 -1.87
CA ASP A 177 -12.17 0.81 -2.07
C ASP A 177 -11.84 -0.36 -3.01
N ALA A 178 -11.15 -0.09 -4.13
CA ALA A 178 -10.69 -1.13 -5.04
C ALA A 178 -9.71 -2.10 -4.36
N ALA A 179 -8.76 -1.57 -3.56
CA ALA A 179 -7.80 -2.39 -2.82
C ALA A 179 -8.47 -3.29 -1.79
N THR A 180 -9.43 -2.75 -1.02
CA THR A 180 -10.22 -3.49 -0.05
C THR A 180 -11.10 -4.54 -0.72
N ALA A 181 -11.73 -4.21 -1.85
CA ALA A 181 -12.54 -5.16 -2.62
C ALA A 181 -11.71 -6.33 -3.14
N LEU A 182 -10.52 -6.06 -3.68
CA LEU A 182 -9.60 -7.11 -4.13
C LEU A 182 -9.12 -7.97 -2.95
N ALA A 183 -8.68 -7.36 -1.85
CA ALA A 183 -8.23 -8.09 -0.66
C ALA A 183 -9.33 -8.98 -0.07
N SER A 184 -10.59 -8.53 -0.14
CA SER A 184 -11.76 -9.27 0.37
C SER A 184 -12.21 -10.40 -0.55
N SER A 185 -12.11 -10.20 -1.87
CA SER A 185 -12.56 -11.19 -2.87
C SER A 185 -11.52 -12.26 -3.16
N TYR A 186 -10.23 -11.94 -3.05
CA TYR A 186 -9.16 -12.89 -3.31
C TYR A 186 -8.82 -13.73 -2.07
N ALA A 187 -9.46 -14.90 -1.96
CA ALA A 187 -9.40 -15.76 -0.78
C ALA A 187 -7.99 -16.20 -0.35
N SER A 188 -7.01 -16.20 -1.27
CA SER A 188 -5.62 -16.57 -0.94
C SER A 188 -4.82 -15.42 -0.32
N GLY A 189 -5.38 -14.21 -0.25
CA GLY A 189 -4.77 -13.02 0.34
C GLY A 189 -3.88 -12.23 -0.63
N VAL A 190 -4.00 -10.91 -0.55
CA VAL A 190 -3.17 -9.93 -1.28
C VAL A 190 -2.44 -9.07 -0.26
N CYS A 191 -1.14 -8.86 -0.45
CA CYS A 191 -0.29 -7.96 0.33
C CYS A 191 0.06 -6.73 -0.49
N TYR A 192 -0.32 -5.54 -0.03
CA TYR A 192 0.04 -4.28 -0.66
C TYR A 192 1.32 -3.72 -0.06
N HIS A 193 2.30 -3.43 -0.92
CA HIS A 193 3.58 -2.87 -0.53
C HIS A 193 3.80 -1.52 -1.22
N GLY A 194 3.61 -0.43 -0.48
CA GLY A 194 3.81 0.93 -0.99
C GLY A 194 5.25 1.40 -0.85
N VAL A 195 5.85 1.85 -1.94
CA VAL A 195 7.12 2.57 -1.95
C VAL A 195 6.87 4.01 -2.39
N GLN A 196 6.91 4.94 -1.43
CA GLN A 196 6.70 6.35 -1.71
C GLN A 196 7.90 6.98 -2.42
N VAL A 197 7.66 7.62 -3.55
CA VAL A 197 8.66 8.38 -4.31
C VAL A 197 8.37 9.86 -4.19
N GLY A 198 9.26 10.59 -3.53
CA GLY A 198 8.96 11.93 -3.03
C GLY A 198 8.65 11.89 -1.53
N ASP A 199 8.35 13.06 -0.97
CA ASP A 199 8.25 13.24 0.49
C ASP A 199 6.91 13.88 0.90
N ASP A 200 5.88 13.83 0.05
CA ASP A 200 4.57 14.43 0.35
C ASP A 200 3.87 13.69 1.52
N PRO A 201 3.50 14.38 2.62
CA PRO A 201 2.87 13.73 3.76
C PRO A 201 1.49 13.12 3.49
N ALA A 202 0.71 13.65 2.54
CA ALA A 202 -0.58 13.08 2.16
C ALA A 202 -0.37 11.78 1.37
N GLY A 203 0.57 11.77 0.43
CA GLY A 203 0.97 10.55 -0.29
C GLY A 203 1.48 9.45 0.65
N ALA A 204 2.26 9.82 1.67
CA ALA A 204 2.73 8.90 2.70
C ALA A 204 1.57 8.24 3.46
N ARG A 205 0.59 9.05 3.88
CA ARG A 205 -0.61 8.56 4.60
C ARG A 205 -1.42 7.63 3.71
N PHE A 206 -1.64 7.98 2.45
CA PHE A 206 -2.37 7.13 1.51
C PHE A 206 -1.71 5.75 1.37
N LEU A 207 -0.40 5.69 1.15
CA LEU A 207 0.32 4.42 0.98
C LEU A 207 0.43 3.60 2.28
N GLN A 208 0.45 4.26 3.44
CA GLN A 208 0.33 3.59 4.74
C GLN A 208 -1.05 2.92 4.86
N THR A 209 -2.13 3.66 4.61
CA THR A 209 -3.50 3.11 4.65
C THR A 209 -3.68 1.97 3.64
N LEU A 210 -3.17 2.11 2.41
CA LEU A 210 -3.20 1.06 1.39
C LEU A 210 -2.51 -0.23 1.89
N SER A 211 -1.34 -0.09 2.53
CA SER A 211 -0.59 -1.22 3.06
C SER A 211 -1.33 -1.91 4.22
N GLU A 212 -1.97 -1.11 5.09
CA GLU A 212 -2.71 -1.56 6.26
C GLU A 212 -3.95 -2.40 5.92
N ILE A 213 -4.56 -2.22 4.74
CA ILE A 213 -5.65 -3.09 4.23
C ILE A 213 -5.26 -4.57 4.26
N SER A 214 -3.97 -4.85 4.08
CA SER A 214 -3.40 -6.21 4.03
C SER A 214 -2.53 -6.56 5.25
N SER A 215 -2.76 -5.90 6.39
CA SER A 215 -2.04 -6.21 7.63
C SER A 215 -2.26 -7.69 8.05
N PRO A 216 -1.21 -8.43 8.47
CA PRO A 216 0.13 -7.93 8.82
C PRO A 216 1.16 -8.00 7.69
N CYS A 217 0.79 -8.39 6.47
CA CYS A 217 1.79 -8.64 5.42
C CYS A 217 2.12 -7.40 4.57
N GLY A 218 1.19 -6.44 4.42
CA GLY A 218 1.45 -5.20 3.71
C GLY A 218 2.54 -4.35 4.36
N SER A 219 3.25 -3.54 3.57
CA SER A 219 4.32 -2.69 4.12
C SER A 219 4.52 -1.39 3.35
N PHE A 220 4.82 -0.33 4.10
CA PHE A 220 5.13 1.00 3.56
C PHE A 220 6.61 1.34 3.74
N ARG A 221 7.26 1.89 2.71
CA ARG A 221 8.63 2.43 2.77
C ARG A 221 8.74 3.70 1.96
N ASN A 222 9.59 4.63 2.40
CA ASN A 222 10.05 5.72 1.53
C ASN A 222 11.10 5.21 0.54
N ALA A 223 11.18 5.82 -0.65
CA ALA A 223 12.16 5.53 -1.69
C ALA A 223 13.61 5.69 -1.20
N SER A 224 13.85 6.56 -0.21
CA SER A 224 15.14 6.71 0.47
C SER A 224 15.53 5.47 1.28
N ALA A 225 14.55 4.76 1.86
CA ALA A 225 14.77 3.56 2.66
C ALA A 225 15.05 2.30 1.83
N VAL A 226 14.80 2.33 0.51
CA VAL A 226 15.04 1.20 -0.42
C VAL A 226 15.99 1.60 -1.55
N GLY A 227 16.72 2.70 -1.38
CA GLY A 227 17.46 3.33 -2.46
C GLY A 227 18.80 2.72 -2.84
N THR A 228 19.30 1.80 -2.03
CA THR A 228 20.57 1.10 -2.26
C THR A 228 20.29 -0.36 -2.61
N GLY A 229 21.22 -1.02 -3.29
CA GLY A 229 21.05 -2.43 -3.65
C GLY A 229 20.79 -3.33 -2.44
N THR A 230 21.51 -3.12 -1.34
CA THR A 230 21.32 -3.85 -0.07
C THR A 230 19.94 -3.61 0.53
N ALA A 231 19.49 -2.35 0.59
CA ALA A 231 18.19 -2.03 1.17
C ALA A 231 17.03 -2.53 0.30
N LEU A 232 17.17 -2.45 -1.02
CA LEU A 232 16.20 -2.97 -1.97
C LEU A 232 16.13 -4.50 -1.94
N ALA A 233 17.27 -5.19 -1.79
CA ALA A 233 17.30 -6.64 -1.59
C ALA A 233 16.60 -7.03 -0.28
N ALA A 234 16.82 -6.30 0.81
CA ALA A 234 16.15 -6.54 2.09
C ALA A 234 14.63 -6.33 2.00
N PHE A 235 14.20 -5.26 1.33
CA PHE A 235 12.78 -5.01 1.04
C PHE A 235 12.18 -6.15 0.20
N THR A 236 12.83 -6.51 -0.89
CA THR A 236 12.39 -7.60 -1.78
C THR A 236 12.30 -8.94 -1.05
N LYS A 237 13.26 -9.22 -0.17
CA LYS A 237 13.23 -10.39 0.70
C LYS A 237 12.02 -10.38 1.64
N GLY A 238 11.71 -9.23 2.26
CA GLY A 238 10.54 -9.08 3.12
C GLY A 238 9.20 -9.22 2.39
N VAL A 239 9.16 -8.91 1.08
CA VAL A 239 7.98 -9.16 0.23
C VAL A 239 7.85 -10.63 -0.14
N MET A 240 8.94 -11.26 -0.60
CA MET A 240 8.88 -12.54 -1.30
C MET A 240 9.17 -13.77 -0.43
N VAL A 241 9.81 -13.60 0.73
CA VAL A 241 10.39 -14.68 1.54
C VAL A 241 9.83 -14.65 2.96
N GLY A 242 9.57 -15.83 3.51
CA GLY A 242 9.20 -16.03 4.91
C GLY A 242 9.71 -17.38 5.42
N ASP A 243 9.35 -17.74 6.64
CA ASP A 243 9.82 -18.97 7.27
C ASP A 243 9.25 -20.22 6.59
N ALA A 244 10.08 -21.25 6.43
CA ALA A 244 9.69 -22.55 5.89
C ALA A 244 8.81 -23.33 6.88
N PRO A 245 7.79 -24.07 6.45
CA PRO A 245 6.96 -24.87 7.32
C PRO A 245 7.74 -26.17 7.58
N GLY A 246 8.35 -26.30 8.76
CA GLY A 246 8.91 -27.57 9.23
C GLY A 246 10.43 -27.74 9.22
N GLY A 247 11.19 -26.68 9.53
CA GLY A 247 12.66 -26.70 9.46
C GLY A 247 13.46 -26.65 10.76
N ARG A 248 12.86 -26.76 11.97
CA ARG A 248 13.56 -27.09 13.23
C ARG A 248 12.52 -27.36 14.32
N SER A 249 12.75 -28.39 15.13
CA SER A 249 12.03 -28.62 16.39
C SER A 249 11.90 -27.32 17.17
N LEU A 250 10.68 -26.96 17.58
CA LEU A 250 10.38 -25.85 18.47
C LEU A 250 11.31 -25.87 19.70
N PRO A 251 12.21 -24.90 19.93
CA PRO A 251 12.18 -24.26 21.23
C PRO A 251 10.93 -23.37 21.24
N ALA A 252 10.15 -23.48 22.32
CA ALA A 252 8.93 -22.73 22.62
C ALA A 252 8.71 -21.50 21.75
N VAL A 253 7.58 -21.49 21.03
CA VAL A 253 7.00 -20.30 20.39
C VAL A 253 7.28 -19.12 21.31
N ALA A 254 8.11 -18.19 20.82
CA ALA A 254 8.49 -17.03 21.59
C ALA A 254 7.20 -16.36 22.07
N ALA A 255 7.09 -16.21 23.39
CA ALA A 255 5.94 -15.71 24.14
C ALA A 255 5.57 -14.23 23.84
N ASN A 256 5.91 -13.71 22.65
CA ASN A 256 5.79 -12.30 22.28
C ASN A 256 4.88 -12.02 21.07
N ALA A 257 4.22 -13.01 20.46
CA ALA A 257 3.24 -12.78 19.38
C ALA A 257 1.81 -12.48 19.87
N CYS A 258 1.59 -12.58 21.19
CA CYS A 258 0.27 -12.48 21.80
C CYS A 258 0.11 -11.22 22.69
N THR A 259 1.05 -10.27 22.61
CA THR A 259 0.98 -8.99 23.33
C THR A 259 0.06 -8.01 22.59
N GLY A 260 -1.20 -7.94 23.02
CA GLY A 260 -2.09 -6.80 22.75
C GLY A 260 -2.58 -6.63 21.32
N VAL A 261 -3.63 -7.37 20.94
CA VAL A 261 -4.40 -7.05 19.74
C VAL A 261 -5.20 -5.77 20.00
N THR A 262 -4.67 -4.60 19.66
CA THR A 262 -5.45 -3.35 19.66
C THR A 262 -6.08 -3.19 18.28
N LEU A 263 -7.38 -3.46 18.16
CA LEU A 263 -8.13 -3.12 16.95
C LEU A 263 -8.57 -1.67 17.03
N ASN A 264 -8.24 -0.88 16.02
CA ASN A 264 -8.78 0.45 15.81
C ASN A 264 -9.71 0.42 14.60
N GLY A 265 -10.81 1.19 14.62
CA GLY A 265 -11.66 1.38 13.43
C GLY A 265 -12.84 0.41 13.27
N ILE A 266 -13.35 -0.22 14.34
CA ILE A 266 -14.68 -0.85 14.27
C ILE A 266 -15.73 0.25 14.26
N GLU A 267 -16.26 0.54 13.08
CA GLU A 267 -17.27 1.57 12.88
C GLU A 267 -18.67 1.05 13.23
N PHE A 268 -19.32 1.75 14.15
CA PHE A 268 -20.73 1.59 14.42
C PHE A 268 -21.52 2.75 13.82
N SER A 269 -22.74 2.49 13.33
CA SER A 269 -23.66 3.59 13.01
C SER A 269 -23.94 4.44 14.25
N PHE A 270 -24.19 5.74 14.02
CA PHE A 270 -24.67 6.66 15.06
C PHE A 270 -25.90 6.04 15.76
N ASP A 271 -25.86 5.99 17.10
CA ASP A 271 -26.89 5.39 17.97
C ASP A 271 -27.18 3.88 17.76
N ARG A 272 -26.26 3.11 17.18
CA ARG A 272 -26.44 1.65 17.04
C ARG A 272 -25.24 0.85 17.55
N ALA A 273 -25.53 -0.39 17.96
CA ALA A 273 -24.56 -1.41 18.33
C ALA A 273 -24.42 -2.52 17.26
N GLU A 274 -25.06 -2.32 16.10
CA GLU A 274 -24.95 -3.24 14.97
C GLU A 274 -23.60 -3.05 14.28
N ILE A 275 -22.87 -4.15 14.12
CA ILE A 275 -21.60 -4.20 13.41
C ILE A 275 -21.91 -4.04 11.91
N ARG A 276 -21.37 -2.98 11.30
CA ARG A 276 -21.53 -2.77 9.86
C ARG A 276 -20.82 -3.88 9.08
N PRO A 277 -21.33 -4.28 7.90
CA PRO A 277 -20.62 -5.23 7.02
C PRO A 277 -19.18 -4.82 6.72
N GLN A 278 -18.90 -3.51 6.66
CA GLN A 278 -17.57 -2.93 6.47
C GLN A 278 -16.59 -3.23 7.62
N SER A 279 -17.09 -3.46 8.84
CA SER A 279 -16.28 -3.78 10.01
C SER A 279 -16.15 -5.29 10.27
N ALA A 280 -16.91 -6.12 9.54
CA ALA A 280 -16.83 -7.58 9.64
C ALA A 280 -15.44 -8.15 9.29
N PRO A 281 -14.71 -7.66 8.26
CA PRO A 281 -13.37 -8.14 7.95
C PRO A 281 -12.34 -7.89 9.08
N ILE A 282 -12.41 -6.73 9.75
CA ILE A 282 -11.54 -6.38 10.88
C ILE A 282 -11.78 -7.34 12.06
N LEU A 283 -13.04 -7.68 12.31
CA LEU A 283 -13.41 -8.63 13.35
C LEU A 283 -13.06 -10.08 12.98
N ASP A 284 -13.11 -10.44 11.70
CA ASP A 284 -12.68 -11.74 11.21
C ASP A 284 -11.17 -11.94 11.37
N GLN A 285 -10.38 -10.89 11.11
CA GLN A 285 -8.95 -10.88 11.37
C GLN A 285 -8.64 -11.08 12.87
N ALA A 286 -9.33 -10.35 13.73
CA ALA A 286 -9.20 -10.49 15.18
C ALA A 286 -9.56 -11.89 15.66
N ALA A 287 -10.65 -12.46 15.14
CA ALA A 287 -11.04 -13.85 15.44
C ALA A 287 -10.00 -14.86 14.97
N GLY A 288 -9.31 -14.61 13.85
CA GLY A 288 -8.17 -15.42 13.39
C GLY A 288 -7.02 -15.38 14.38
N GLN A 289 -6.61 -14.19 14.82
CA GLN A 289 -5.51 -14.01 15.78
C GLN A 289 -5.81 -14.64 17.14
N LEU A 290 -7.02 -14.46 17.66
CA LEU A 290 -7.43 -15.01 18.97
C LEU A 290 -7.54 -16.53 18.96
N ARG A 291 -7.82 -17.15 17.81
CA ARG A 291 -7.75 -18.60 17.64
C ARG A 291 -6.31 -19.11 17.57
N ALA A 292 -5.40 -18.32 16.98
CA ALA A 292 -3.98 -18.65 16.93
C ALA A 292 -3.25 -18.48 18.28
N CYS A 293 -3.78 -17.64 19.17
CA CYS A 293 -3.27 -17.41 20.53
C CYS A 293 -4.27 -17.94 21.59
N PRO A 294 -4.36 -19.27 21.84
CA PRO A 294 -5.37 -19.84 22.76
C PRO A 294 -5.21 -19.41 24.23
N ASP A 295 -4.00 -19.03 24.66
CA ASP A 295 -3.71 -18.68 26.06
C ASP A 295 -4.06 -17.22 26.42
N VAL A 296 -4.50 -16.41 25.45
CA VAL A 296 -4.79 -14.99 25.68
C VAL A 296 -6.24 -14.79 26.08
N ASN A 297 -6.46 -14.10 27.18
CA ASN A 297 -7.77 -13.56 27.56
C ASN A 297 -7.86 -12.09 27.15
N ILE A 298 -9.02 -11.67 26.65
CA ILE A 298 -9.24 -10.31 26.14
C ILE A 298 -10.41 -9.64 26.85
N THR A 299 -10.19 -8.38 27.23
CA THR A 299 -11.23 -7.41 27.54
C THR A 299 -11.54 -6.59 26.29
N ILE A 300 -12.80 -6.58 25.88
CA ILE A 300 -13.35 -5.78 24.79
C ILE A 300 -13.94 -4.53 25.40
N GLU A 301 -13.32 -3.38 25.17
CA GLU A 301 -13.72 -2.09 25.73
C GLU A 301 -14.47 -1.26 24.68
N GLY A 302 -15.73 -0.93 24.94
CA GLY A 302 -16.52 -0.04 24.09
C GLY A 302 -16.38 1.41 24.52
N HIS A 303 -16.32 2.34 23.57
CA HIS A 303 -16.25 3.78 23.81
C HIS A 303 -17.28 4.55 22.97
N THR A 304 -17.68 5.72 23.46
CA THR A 304 -18.55 6.67 22.75
C THR A 304 -17.85 8.03 22.60
N ASP A 305 -18.42 8.89 21.75
CA ASP A 305 -18.11 10.32 21.81
C ASP A 305 -18.83 10.98 23.00
N GLN A 306 -18.50 12.24 23.28
CA GLN A 306 -18.96 12.99 24.45
C GLN A 306 -20.39 13.55 24.31
N ARG A 307 -21.09 13.25 23.21
CA ARG A 307 -22.46 13.75 22.99
C ARG A 307 -23.45 12.79 23.63
N GLY A 308 -24.39 13.31 24.42
CA GLY A 308 -25.40 12.53 25.12
C GLY A 308 -25.22 12.59 26.64
N SER A 309 -26.05 11.87 27.39
CA SER A 309 -25.85 11.72 28.84
C SER A 309 -24.85 10.61 29.12
N ALA A 310 -24.09 10.74 30.22
CA ALA A 310 -23.12 9.74 30.65
C ALA A 310 -23.75 8.33 30.78
N ASP A 311 -24.95 8.22 31.36
CA ASP A 311 -25.68 6.96 31.51
C ASP A 311 -26.05 6.32 30.16
N TYR A 312 -26.45 7.16 29.20
CA TYR A 312 -26.77 6.70 27.85
C TYR A 312 -25.50 6.21 27.13
N ASN A 313 -24.41 6.97 27.21
CA ASN A 313 -23.14 6.63 26.59
C ASN A 313 -22.51 5.38 27.21
N GLN A 314 -22.62 5.22 28.53
CA GLN A 314 -22.26 3.99 29.24
C GLN A 314 -23.02 2.80 28.66
N SER A 315 -24.36 2.88 28.62
CA SER A 315 -25.21 1.81 28.09
C SER A 315 -24.92 1.49 26.61
N LEU A 316 -24.66 2.50 25.78
CA LEU A 316 -24.33 2.32 24.36
C LEU A 316 -22.98 1.61 24.17
N SER A 317 -21.99 1.99 24.97
CA SER A 317 -20.66 1.39 24.93
C SER A 317 -20.66 -0.09 25.33
N GLU A 318 -21.45 -0.46 26.33
CA GLU A 318 -21.63 -1.85 26.76
C GLU A 318 -22.27 -2.71 25.67
N ARG A 319 -23.31 -2.19 25.00
CA ARG A 319 -23.94 -2.88 23.87
C ARG A 319 -22.97 -3.10 22.71
N ARG A 320 -22.12 -2.12 22.39
CA ARG A 320 -21.10 -2.24 21.33
C ARG A 320 -20.06 -3.29 21.66
N ALA A 321 -19.53 -3.27 22.89
CA ALA A 321 -18.59 -4.28 23.36
C ALA A 321 -19.22 -5.70 23.35
N GLY A 322 -20.48 -5.82 23.75
CA GLY A 322 -21.25 -7.06 23.68
C GLY A 322 -21.42 -7.58 22.24
N ALA A 323 -21.76 -6.69 21.30
CA ALA A 323 -21.91 -7.07 19.89
C ALA A 323 -20.61 -7.62 19.28
N VAL A 324 -19.47 -6.99 19.60
CA VAL A 324 -18.14 -7.48 19.18
C VAL A 324 -17.84 -8.84 19.82
N ARG A 325 -18.07 -9.00 21.12
CA ARG A 325 -17.89 -10.29 21.81
C ARG A 325 -18.68 -11.40 21.11
N ASP A 326 -19.96 -11.17 20.89
CA ASP A 326 -20.85 -12.18 20.28
C ASP A 326 -20.44 -12.51 18.84
N TYR A 327 -19.92 -11.52 18.11
CA TYR A 327 -19.34 -11.74 16.78
C TYR A 327 -18.12 -12.65 16.83
N LEU A 328 -17.16 -12.37 17.72
CA LEU A 328 -15.94 -13.18 17.88
C LEU A 328 -16.26 -14.61 18.32
N VAL A 329 -17.26 -14.79 19.19
CA VAL A 329 -17.76 -16.12 19.57
C VAL A 329 -18.32 -16.87 18.37
N ARG A 330 -19.15 -16.22 17.53
CA ARG A 330 -19.66 -16.84 16.29
C ARG A 330 -18.56 -17.24 15.31
N LYS A 331 -17.40 -16.57 15.37
CA LYS A 331 -16.21 -16.86 14.55
C LYS A 331 -15.26 -17.88 15.19
N GLY A 332 -15.65 -18.49 16.32
CA GLY A 332 -14.96 -19.63 16.93
C GLY A 332 -13.95 -19.26 18.02
N VAL A 333 -14.02 -18.05 18.59
CA VAL A 333 -13.27 -17.71 19.81
C VAL A 333 -14.06 -18.17 21.03
N GLU A 334 -13.40 -18.84 21.98
CA GLU A 334 -14.06 -19.33 23.20
C GLU A 334 -14.60 -18.18 24.04
N SER A 335 -15.88 -18.24 24.43
CA SER A 335 -16.54 -17.16 25.17
C SER A 335 -15.92 -16.89 26.55
N GLY A 336 -15.39 -17.92 27.22
CA GLY A 336 -14.72 -17.79 28.52
C GLY A 336 -13.46 -16.92 28.50
N ARG A 337 -12.91 -16.69 27.29
CA ARG A 337 -11.71 -15.87 27.07
C ARG A 337 -12.03 -14.40 26.78
N LEU A 338 -13.31 -14.05 26.63
CA LEU A 338 -13.75 -12.73 26.20
C LEU A 338 -14.61 -12.06 27.28
N GLN A 339 -14.16 -10.90 27.78
CA GLN A 339 -14.93 -10.06 28.69
C GLN A 339 -15.31 -8.76 27.97
N SER A 340 -16.58 -8.38 27.96
CA SER A 340 -17.05 -7.10 27.37
C SER A 340 -17.28 -6.06 28.46
N VAL A 341 -16.74 -4.85 28.29
CA VAL A 341 -16.86 -3.72 29.22
C VAL A 341 -17.20 -2.45 28.43
N GLY A 342 -18.18 -1.68 28.88
CA GLY A 342 -18.42 -0.33 28.37
C GLY A 342 -17.66 0.72 29.18
N LYS A 343 -17.03 1.68 28.51
CA LYS A 343 -16.34 2.82 29.13
C LYS A 343 -17.08 4.14 28.94
N GLY A 344 -18.18 4.14 28.20
CA GLY A 344 -18.90 5.36 27.80
C GLY A 344 -17.96 6.38 27.16
N GLU A 345 -18.14 7.64 27.56
CA GLU A 345 -17.34 8.78 27.09
C GLU A 345 -16.13 9.10 27.99
N SER A 346 -15.92 8.32 29.06
CA SER A 346 -14.97 8.65 30.14
C SER A 346 -13.48 8.59 29.74
N ASN A 347 -13.17 8.03 28.57
CA ASN A 347 -11.80 7.85 28.06
C ASN A 347 -11.69 8.26 26.57
N PRO A 348 -11.78 9.56 26.25
CA PRO A 348 -11.68 10.05 24.88
C PRO A 348 -10.23 9.96 24.36
N LEU A 349 -10.05 9.58 23.09
CA LEU A 349 -8.76 9.69 22.41
C LEU A 349 -8.53 11.10 21.86
N ASP A 350 -9.62 11.78 21.54
CA ASP A 350 -9.60 13.14 21.02
C ASP A 350 -10.63 14.00 21.73
N THR A 351 -10.20 15.08 22.33
CA THR A 351 -11.06 16.05 23.03
C THR A 351 -11.58 17.15 22.10
N SER A 352 -11.20 17.13 20.83
CA SER A 352 -11.64 18.10 19.82
C SER A 352 -13.13 17.93 19.52
N GLU A 353 -13.89 19.02 19.59
CA GLU A 353 -15.33 19.06 19.30
C GLU A 353 -15.60 19.11 17.79
N THR A 354 -15.08 18.14 17.05
CA THR A 354 -15.22 18.01 15.60
C THR A 354 -15.76 16.64 15.25
N GLU A 355 -16.46 16.49 14.11
CA GLU A 355 -16.99 15.18 13.74
C GLU A 355 -15.88 14.14 13.54
N ALA A 356 -14.70 14.55 13.06
CA ALA A 356 -13.52 13.70 13.01
C ALA A 356 -13.11 13.21 14.41
N GLY A 357 -13.09 14.10 15.42
CA GLY A 357 -12.78 13.72 16.80
C GLY A 357 -13.83 12.81 17.43
N TYR A 358 -15.11 13.08 17.18
CA TYR A 358 -16.20 12.21 17.60
C TYR A 358 -16.09 10.82 16.97
N GLN A 359 -15.75 10.73 15.68
CA GLN A 359 -15.55 9.44 15.01
C GLN A 359 -14.39 8.65 15.62
N ARG A 360 -13.28 9.31 15.99
CA ARG A 360 -12.15 8.66 16.69
C ARG A 360 -12.54 8.11 18.06
N ASN A 361 -13.44 8.78 18.77
CA ASN A 361 -13.89 8.34 20.09
C ASN A 361 -14.91 7.18 20.02
N ARG A 362 -15.70 7.10 18.94
CA ARG A 362 -16.63 5.98 18.68
C ARG A 362 -15.88 4.73 18.23
N ARG A 363 -15.28 4.01 19.17
CA ARG A 363 -14.43 2.84 18.90
C ARG A 363 -14.67 1.68 19.85
N VAL A 364 -14.11 0.53 19.52
CA VAL A 364 -13.96 -0.62 20.41
C VAL A 364 -12.50 -1.04 20.42
N GLU A 365 -11.95 -1.26 21.61
CA GLU A 365 -10.58 -1.72 21.82
C GLU A 365 -10.56 -3.16 22.36
N LEU A 366 -9.54 -3.93 22.01
CA LEU A 366 -9.29 -5.25 22.59
C LEU A 366 -8.01 -5.16 23.42
N ARG A 367 -8.07 -5.59 24.68
CA ARG A 367 -6.98 -5.47 25.65
C ARG A 367 -6.70 -6.84 26.30
N PRO A 368 -5.45 -7.31 26.38
CA PRO A 368 -5.12 -8.51 27.15
C PRO A 368 -5.51 -8.36 28.62
N ARG A 369 -5.96 -9.45 29.24
CA ARG A 369 -6.33 -9.54 30.66
C ARG A 369 -5.33 -10.35 31.47
#